data_AF-A0A6M8SRT6-F1
#
_entry.id   AF-A0A6M8SRT6-F1
#
_cell.length_a   1.000
_cell.length_b   1.000
_cell.length_c   1.000
_cell.angle_alpha   90.00
_cell.angle_beta   90.00
_cell.angle_gamma   90.00
#
_symmetry.space_group_name_H-M   'P 1'
#
loop_
_entity.id
_entity.type
_entity.pdbx_description
1 polymer ?
#
loop_
_entity_poly.entity_id
_entity_poly.type
_entity_poly.pdbx_seq_one_letter_code
_entity_poly.pdbx_strand_id
1 'polypeptide(L)'
;MCRRHLKSSTHNLNKAKYSVLLLLCWAMPVSAEWGRLFYTPQQRQQLQSSAPVASMPAASQLRRFNGELIGPRGKVQWLDGQIASVPAGAKPGSVVDVRK
;
A
#
# COMPACT_ATOMS: atom_id res chain seq x y z
N MET A 1 4.05 2.43 75.25
CA MET A 1 4.79 2.80 74.02
C MET A 1 4.34 1.93 72.86
N CYS A 2 3.81 2.55 71.81
CA CYS A 2 3.14 1.93 70.68
C CYS A 2 4.07 1.12 69.76
N ARG A 3 3.70 -0.12 69.41
CA ARG A 3 4.24 -0.85 68.25
C ARG A 3 3.09 -1.09 67.26
N ARG A 4 2.98 -0.21 66.25
CA ARG A 4 2.01 -0.37 65.16
C ARG A 4 2.49 -1.50 64.25
N HIS A 5 1.66 -2.53 64.12
CA HIS A 5 1.80 -3.57 63.11
C HIS A 5 1.50 -2.98 61.71
N LEU A 6 2.54 -2.54 60.99
CA LEU A 6 2.46 -2.33 59.54
C LEU A 6 2.78 -3.66 58.84
N LYS A 7 1.77 -4.52 58.67
CA LYS A 7 1.81 -5.63 57.71
C LYS A 7 0.50 -5.61 56.91
N SER A 8 0.34 -4.64 56.01
CA SER A 8 -0.79 -4.63 55.07
C SER A 8 -0.53 -3.77 53.85
N SER A 9 0.58 -3.97 53.14
CA SER A 9 0.80 -3.20 51.89
C SER A 9 1.66 -3.92 50.84
N THR A 10 1.31 -5.18 50.53
CA THR A 10 1.87 -5.86 49.34
C THR A 10 0.79 -6.51 48.48
N HIS A 11 -0.39 -6.82 49.04
CA HIS A 11 -1.50 -7.38 48.29
C HIS A 11 -2.18 -6.41 47.30
N ASN A 12 -2.07 -5.09 47.51
CA ASN A 12 -2.72 -4.10 46.64
C ASN A 12 -1.94 -3.83 45.34
N LEU A 13 -0.61 -4.00 45.34
CA LEU A 13 0.22 -3.75 44.16
C LEU A 13 0.01 -4.80 43.07
N ASN A 14 -0.21 -6.05 43.47
CA ASN A 14 -0.45 -7.14 42.50
C ASN A 14 -1.87 -7.09 41.93
N LYS A 15 -2.88 -6.69 42.71
CA LYS A 15 -4.26 -6.50 42.22
C LYS A 15 -4.34 -5.42 41.12
N ALA A 16 -3.66 -4.30 41.30
CA ALA A 16 -3.65 -3.21 40.31
C ALA A 16 -2.99 -3.62 38.97
N LYS A 17 -1.94 -4.45 39.00
CA LYS A 17 -1.26 -4.97 37.78
C LYS A 17 -2.21 -5.81 36.93
N TYR A 18 -2.96 -6.71 37.56
CA TYR A 18 -3.90 -7.57 36.84
C TYR A 18 -5.15 -6.82 36.38
N SER A 19 -5.56 -5.74 37.07
CA SER A 19 -6.64 -4.86 36.61
C SER A 19 -6.30 -4.12 35.32
N VAL A 20 -5.06 -3.65 35.13
CA VAL A 20 -4.64 -3.02 33.87
C VAL A 20 -4.61 -4.04 32.72
N LEU A 21 -4.17 -5.26 32.98
CA LEU A 21 -4.14 -6.34 31.99
C LEU A 21 -5.55 -6.73 31.52
N LEU A 22 -6.51 -6.83 32.44
CA LEU A 22 -7.92 -7.10 32.11
C LEU A 22 -8.56 -5.96 31.31
N LEU A 23 -8.22 -4.70 31.62
CA LEU A 23 -8.66 -3.53 30.86
C LEU A 23 -8.11 -3.52 29.42
N LEU A 24 -6.90 -4.02 29.21
CA LEU A 24 -6.32 -4.17 27.86
C LEU A 24 -7.03 -5.25 27.04
N CYS A 25 -7.43 -6.37 27.67
CA CYS A 25 -8.13 -7.46 26.97
C CYS A 25 -9.58 -7.10 26.57
N TRP A 26 -10.14 -6.04 27.16
CA TRP A 26 -11.46 -5.48 26.78
C TRP A 26 -11.36 -4.29 25.82
N ALA A 27 -10.16 -3.83 25.47
CA ALA A 27 -9.98 -2.92 24.35
C ALA A 27 -10.29 -3.69 23.06
N MET A 28 -11.47 -3.38 22.51
CA MET A 28 -12.13 -3.91 21.32
C MET A 28 -11.20 -4.40 20.19
N PRO A 29 -11.68 -5.32 19.32
CA PRO A 29 -11.05 -5.57 18.03
C PRO A 29 -11.17 -4.28 17.22
N VAL A 30 -10.13 -3.46 17.24
CA VAL A 30 -9.93 -2.45 16.21
C VAL A 30 -9.76 -3.25 14.92
N SER A 31 -10.86 -3.42 14.18
CA SER A 31 -10.84 -3.81 12.79
C SER A 31 -10.18 -2.67 12.04
N ALA A 32 -8.85 -2.61 12.10
CA ALA A 32 -8.10 -1.75 11.23
C ALA A 32 -8.26 -2.32 9.81
N GLU A 33 -9.20 -1.77 9.04
CA GLU A 33 -9.27 -1.96 7.59
C GLU A 33 -8.02 -1.29 6.98
N TRP A 34 -6.88 -1.96 7.10
CA TRP A 34 -5.59 -1.56 6.49
C TRP A 34 -5.60 -1.61 4.96
N GLY A 35 -6.75 -1.44 4.31
CA GLY A 35 -6.81 -1.43 2.87
C GLY A 35 -8.20 -1.67 2.31
N ARG A 36 -9.04 -0.65 2.33
CA ARG A 36 -9.96 -0.48 1.19
C ARG A 36 -9.26 0.30 0.09
N LEU A 37 -8.17 -0.29 -0.42
CA LEU A 37 -7.42 0.18 -1.57
C LEU A 37 -8.11 -0.16 -2.91
N PHE A 38 -9.17 -0.98 -2.87
CA PHE A 38 -9.88 -1.44 -4.05
C PHE A 38 -11.35 -1.01 -4.01
N TYR A 39 -11.77 -0.32 -5.07
CA TYR A 39 -13.16 -0.03 -5.37
C TYR A 39 -13.96 -1.33 -5.50
N THR A 40 -15.20 -1.34 -5.03
CA THR A 40 -16.11 -2.47 -5.28
C THR A 40 -16.36 -2.60 -6.80
N PRO A 41 -16.76 -3.79 -7.29
CA PRO A 41 -17.13 -3.97 -8.71
C PRO A 41 -18.15 -2.92 -9.20
N GLN A 42 -19.11 -2.57 -8.35
CA GLN A 42 -20.12 -1.54 -8.64
C GLN A 42 -19.52 -0.13 -8.75
N GLN A 43 -18.61 0.24 -7.85
CA GLN A 43 -17.91 1.54 -7.89
C GLN A 43 -17.04 1.70 -9.14
N ARG A 44 -16.44 0.61 -9.64
CA ARG A 44 -15.65 0.64 -10.88
C ARG A 44 -16.49 0.94 -12.13
N GLN A 45 -17.70 0.39 -12.21
CA GLN A 45 -18.59 0.64 -13.36
C GLN A 45 -19.06 2.09 -13.42
N GLN A 46 -19.32 2.70 -12.25
CA GLN A 46 -19.73 4.11 -12.19
C GLN A 46 -18.61 5.04 -12.67
N LEU A 47 -17.36 4.79 -12.28
CA LEU A 47 -16.21 5.58 -12.77
C LEU A 47 -15.98 5.46 -14.28
N GLN A 48 -16.27 4.29 -14.88
CA GLN A 48 -16.20 4.09 -16.33
C GLN A 48 -17.32 4.82 -17.08
N SER A 49 -18.48 4.99 -16.44
CA SER A 49 -19.66 5.64 -17.04
C SER A 49 -19.55 7.17 -17.02
N SER A 50 -18.78 7.72 -16.09
CA SER A 50 -18.67 9.17 -15.85
C SER A 50 -17.49 9.84 -16.56
N ALA A 51 -16.60 9.07 -17.19
CA ALA A 51 -15.47 9.65 -17.89
C ALA A 51 -15.95 10.27 -19.22
N PRO A 52 -15.84 11.60 -19.42
CA PRO A 52 -16.02 12.15 -20.76
C PRO A 52 -14.97 11.49 -21.64
N VAL A 53 -15.44 10.85 -22.72
CA VAL A 53 -14.58 10.30 -23.76
C VAL A 53 -13.94 11.50 -24.46
N ALA A 54 -12.90 12.04 -23.85
CA ALA A 54 -12.09 13.08 -24.44
C ALA A 54 -11.60 12.50 -25.76
N SER A 55 -12.03 13.12 -26.86
CA SER A 55 -11.55 12.89 -28.20
C SER A 55 -10.02 12.97 -28.19
N MET A 56 -9.37 11.81 -28.03
CA MET A 56 -7.93 11.71 -28.08
C MET A 56 -7.48 12.14 -29.48
N PRO A 57 -6.57 13.12 -29.61
CA PRO A 57 -5.90 13.35 -30.87
C PRO A 57 -5.13 12.08 -31.23
N ALA A 58 -5.04 11.78 -32.53
CA ALA A 58 -4.39 10.60 -33.09
C ALA A 58 -3.17 10.17 -32.27
N ALA A 59 -3.25 8.97 -31.68
CA ALA A 59 -2.25 8.44 -30.77
C ALA A 59 -0.87 8.45 -31.43
N SER A 60 -0.04 9.46 -31.13
CA SER A 60 1.37 9.20 -30.96
C SER A 60 1.45 8.05 -29.95
N GLN A 61 2.16 6.97 -30.30
CA GLN A 61 2.29 5.80 -29.45
C GLN A 61 3.25 6.13 -28.30
N LEU A 62 2.91 7.15 -27.51
CA LEU A 62 3.58 7.50 -26.27
C LEU A 62 3.32 6.35 -25.31
N ARG A 63 4.34 5.49 -25.16
CA ARG A 63 4.31 4.37 -24.24
C ARG A 63 5.20 4.66 -23.04
N ARG A 64 4.83 4.20 -21.86
CA ARG A 64 5.63 4.40 -20.66
C ARG A 64 6.72 3.33 -20.58
N PHE A 65 7.96 3.76 -20.44
CA PHE A 65 9.07 2.85 -20.16
C PHE A 65 9.04 2.42 -18.69
N ASN A 66 8.78 1.13 -18.45
CA ASN A 66 8.72 0.57 -17.10
C ASN A 66 10.12 0.21 -16.57
N GLY A 67 11.06 -0.08 -17.47
CA GLY A 67 12.43 -0.43 -17.11
C GLY A 67 13.02 -1.51 -18.00
N GLU A 68 14.23 -1.94 -17.64
CA GLU A 68 14.98 -2.95 -18.36
C GLU A 68 15.66 -3.95 -17.41
N LEU A 69 15.83 -5.17 -17.92
CA LEU A 69 16.56 -6.25 -17.27
C LEU A 69 17.70 -6.66 -18.19
N ILE A 70 18.91 -6.63 -17.65
CA ILE A 70 20.12 -7.06 -18.34
C ILE A 70 20.55 -8.39 -17.70
N GLY A 71 20.60 -9.45 -18.50
CA GLY A 71 21.02 -10.77 -18.06
C GLY A 71 22.00 -11.43 -19.04
N PRO A 72 22.52 -12.62 -18.73
CA PRO A 72 23.47 -13.33 -19.58
C PRO A 72 22.89 -13.73 -20.95
N ARG A 73 21.56 -13.72 -21.09
CA ARG A 73 20.83 -14.04 -22.32
C ARG A 73 20.46 -12.80 -23.14
N GLY A 74 20.83 -11.60 -22.69
CA GLY A 74 20.55 -10.35 -23.37
C GLY A 74 19.70 -9.38 -22.55
N LYS A 75 19.12 -8.42 -23.25
CA LYS A 75 18.41 -7.27 -22.69
C LYS A 75 16.91 -7.38 -22.96
N VAL A 76 16.10 -7.27 -21.92
CA VAL A 76 14.64 -7.20 -22.01
C VAL A 76 14.17 -5.85 -21.53
N GLN A 77 13.29 -5.21 -22.29
CA GLN A 77 12.75 -3.89 -21.99
C GLN A 77 11.22 -3.96 -21.97
N TRP A 78 10.61 -3.22 -21.04
CA TRP A 78 9.15 -3.19 -20.88
C TRP A 78 8.58 -1.81 -21.18
N LEU A 79 7.58 -1.79 -22.06
CA LEU A 79 6.75 -0.62 -22.41
C LEU A 79 5.28 -0.95 -22.11
N ASP A 80 4.67 -0.18 -21.22
CA ASP A 80 3.29 -0.40 -20.72
C ASP A 80 3.01 -1.86 -20.31
N GLY A 81 3.99 -2.49 -19.66
CA GLY A 81 3.90 -3.89 -19.20
C GLY A 81 4.09 -4.95 -20.29
N GLN A 82 4.33 -4.55 -21.55
CA GLN A 82 4.63 -5.43 -22.67
C GLN A 82 6.13 -5.41 -22.99
N ILE A 83 6.69 -6.53 -23.45
CA ILE A 83 8.09 -6.58 -23.89
C ILE A 83 8.19 -5.88 -25.25
N ALA A 84 9.00 -4.83 -25.33
CA ALA A 84 9.23 -4.08 -26.56
C ALA A 84 10.56 -3.32 -26.52
N SER A 85 11.12 -3.01 -27.68
CA SER A 85 12.38 -2.26 -27.82
C SER A 85 12.19 -0.77 -27.54
N VAL A 86 13.14 -0.17 -26.84
CA VAL A 86 13.12 1.22 -26.40
C VAL A 86 14.33 1.97 -26.96
N PRO A 87 14.15 3.21 -27.46
CA PRO A 87 15.24 4.11 -27.82
C PRO A 87 16.32 4.20 -26.73
N ALA A 88 17.58 4.23 -27.17
CA ALA A 88 18.71 4.33 -26.26
C ALA A 88 18.64 5.62 -25.43
N GLY A 89 18.91 5.53 -24.12
CA GLY A 89 18.90 6.67 -23.20
C GLY A 89 17.56 6.97 -22.53
N ALA A 90 16.50 6.20 -22.80
CA ALA A 90 15.24 6.30 -22.06
C ALA A 90 15.43 5.92 -20.58
N LYS A 91 14.91 6.75 -19.67
CA LYS A 91 14.98 6.50 -18.23
C LYS A 91 13.70 5.83 -17.75
N PRO A 92 13.74 4.84 -16.84
CA PRO A 92 12.53 4.26 -16.28
C PRO A 92 11.57 5.35 -15.78
N GLY A 93 10.30 5.25 -16.17
CA GLY A 93 9.27 6.26 -15.89
C GLY A 93 9.11 7.34 -16.95
N SER A 94 10.03 7.49 -17.90
CA SER A 94 9.84 8.39 -19.04
C SER A 94 8.78 7.86 -20.01
N VAL A 95 8.06 8.77 -20.65
CA VAL A 95 7.20 8.43 -21.78
C VAL A 95 8.01 8.54 -23.06
N VAL A 96 7.96 7.49 -23.88
CA VAL A 96 8.76 7.38 -25.09
C VAL A 96 7.82 7.23 -26.27
N ASP A 97 8.04 8.02 -27.32
CA ASP A 97 7.27 7.88 -28.55
C ASP A 97 7.84 6.69 -29.34
N VAL A 98 7.04 5.64 -29.48
CA VAL A 98 7.41 4.45 -30.25
C VAL A 98 7.03 4.70 -31.71
N ARG A 99 7.68 5.66 -32.36
CA ARG A 99 7.63 5.76 -33.82
C ARG A 99 8.78 4.94 -34.40
N LYS A 100 8.42 3.97 -35.23
CA LYS A 100 9.34 3.20 -36.07
C LYS A 100 10.18 4.12 -36.94
#